data_AF-A0A2V6BYL9-F1
#
_entry.id   AF-A0A2V6BYL9-F1
#
_cell.length_a   1.000
_cell.length_b   1.000
_cell.length_c   1.000
_cell.angle_alpha   90.00
_cell.angle_beta   90.00
_cell.angle_gamma   90.00
#
_symmetry.space_group_name_H-M   'P 1'
#
loop_
_entity.id
_entity.type
_entity.pdbx_description
1 polymer ?
#
loop_
_entity_poly.entity_id
_entity_poly.type
_entity_poly.pdbx_seq_one_letter_code
_entity_poly.pdbx_strand_id
1 'polypeptide(L)' 'MDAEDNIWTTDVGAHVVLKLNPEGRVLLALGRMRIPGDDVLHFNQPTDVAFDREGNIYVPDGGAIREC' A
#
# COMPACT_ATOMS: atom_id res chain seq x y z
N MET A 1 8.42 -1.22 -8.21
CA MET A 1 8.06 -0.56 -9.48
C MET A 1 7.34 -1.59 -10.33
N ASP A 2 6.23 -1.22 -10.96
CA ASP A 2 5.45 -2.16 -11.79
C ASP A 2 5.94 -2.20 -13.25
N ALA A 3 5.30 -3.01 -14.09
CA ALA A 3 5.67 -3.20 -15.50
C ALA A 3 5.45 -1.94 -16.37
N GLU A 4 4.76 -0.93 -15.84
CA GLU A 4 4.49 0.36 -16.50
C GLU A 4 5.36 1.49 -15.91
N ASP A 5 6.45 1.15 -15.22
CA ASP A 5 7.36 2.06 -14.50
C ASP A 5 6.70 2.87 -13.37
N ASN A 6 5.51 2.49 -12.91
CA ASN A 6 4.90 3.18 -11.77
C ASN A 6 5.57 2.76 -10.45
N ILE A 7 5.73 3.74 -9.58
CA ILE A 7 6.30 3.57 -8.25
C ILE A 7 5.17 3.25 -7.29
N TRP A 8 5.33 2.18 -6.52
CA TRP A 8 4.39 1.81 -5.47
C TRP A 8 5.08 1.97 -4.13
N THR A 9 4.39 2.61 -3.18
CA THR A 9 4.90 2.86 -1.85
C THR A 9 3.82 2.64 -0.81
N THR A 10 4.21 2.19 0.37
CA THR A 10 3.33 1.97 1.52
C THR A 10 3.69 2.97 2.61
N ASP A 11 2.68 3.63 3.17
CA ASP A 11 2.85 4.44 4.37
C ASP A 11 2.21 3.73 5.54
N VAL A 12 3.06 3.13 6.38
CA VAL A 12 2.66 2.40 7.59
C VAL A 12 1.92 3.30 8.57
N GLY A 13 2.37 4.55 8.75
CA GLY A 13 1.79 5.49 9.70
C GLY A 13 0.48 6.11 9.21
N ALA A 14 0.33 6.23 7.89
CA ALA A 14 -0.92 6.69 7.28
C ALA A 14 -1.88 5.55 6.91
N HIS A 15 -1.48 4.29 7.02
CA HIS A 15 -2.29 3.11 6.66
C HIS A 15 -2.78 3.12 5.20
N VAL A 16 -1.90 3.52 4.28
CA VAL A 16 -2.24 3.64 2.85
C VAL A 16 -1.16 3.06 1.95
N VAL A 17 -1.58 2.65 0.76
CA VAL A 17 -0.70 2.29 -0.36
C VAL A 17 -0.93 3.28 -1.49
N LEU A 18 0.16 3.82 -2.04
CA LEU A 18 0.13 4.80 -3.10
C LEU A 18 0.79 4.23 -4.36
N LYS A 19 0.12 4.42 -5.50
CA LYS A 19 0.71 4.29 -6.84
C LYS A 19 1.06 5.69 -7.33
N LEU A 20 2.31 5.90 -7.71
CA LEU A 20 2.85 7.13 -8.25
C LEU A 20 3.33 6.88 -9.68
N ASN A 21 3.16 7.85 -10.57
CA ASN A 21 3.85 7.80 -11.86
C ASN A 21 5.36 8.07 -11.69
N PRO A 22 6.20 7.85 -12.73
CA PRO A 22 7.63 8.15 -12.67
C PRO A 22 7.97 9.62 -12.32
N GLU A 23 7.02 10.53 -12.51
CA GLU A 23 7.15 11.96 -12.20
C GLU A 23 6.77 12.30 -10.74
N GLY A 24 6.38 11.29 -9.94
CA GLY A 24 5.99 11.44 -8.53
C GLY A 24 4.54 11.89 -8.31
N ARG A 25 3.67 11.84 -9.33
CA ARG A 25 2.24 12.16 -9.20
C ARG A 25 1.46 10.94 -8.72
N VAL A 26 0.57 11.14 -7.75
CA VAL A 26 -0.34 10.08 -7.27
C VAL A 26 -1.35 9.71 -8.36
N LEU A 27 -1.32 8.46 -8.77
CA LEU A 27 -2.27 7.83 -9.68
C LEU A 27 -3.37 7.09 -8.93
N LEU A 28 -3.03 6.48 -7.79
CA LEU A 28 -3.95 5.71 -6.96
C LEU A 28 -3.57 5.82 -5.48
N ALA A 29 -4.59 5.88 -4.63
CA ALA A 29 -4.45 5.70 -3.19
C ALA A 29 -5.42 4.62 -2.74
N LEU A 30 -4.88 3.59 -2.10
CA LEU A 30 -5.63 2.48 -1.51
C LEU A 30 -5.55 2.60 0.02
N GLY A 31 -6.65 2.31 0.71
CA GLY A 31 -6.79 2.50 2.17
C GLY A 31 -7.39 3.85 2.55
N ARG A 32 -7.52 4.10 3.86
CA ARG A 32 -7.93 5.40 4.40
C ARG A 32 -6.86 5.99 5.29
N MET A 33 -6.51 7.24 4.98
CA MET A 33 -5.46 7.96 5.68
C MET A 33 -5.73 8.06 7.19
N ARG A 34 -4.80 7.56 8.00
CA ARG A 34 -4.82 7.55 9.47
C ARG A 34 -5.98 6.78 10.10
N ILE A 35 -6.60 5.87 9.36
CA ILE A 35 -7.64 4.98 9.88
C ILE A 35 -7.15 3.55 9.66
N PRO A 36 -6.61 2.89 10.71
CA PRO A 36 -6.36 1.46 10.63
C PRO A 36 -7.71 0.75 10.53
N GLY A 37 -7.75 -0.34 9.78
CA GLY A 37 -8.92 -1.20 9.78
C GLY A 37 -8.59 -2.59 9.31
N ASP A 38 -9.53 -3.48 9.59
CA ASP A 38 -9.38 -4.93 9.48
C ASP A 38 -10.29 -5.46 8.35
N ASP A 39 -10.74 -4.55 7.49
CA ASP A 39 -11.72 -4.80 6.43
C ASP A 39 -11.11 -4.60 5.05
N VAL A 40 -11.86 -4.97 4.02
CA VAL A 40 -11.38 -4.95 2.63
C VAL A 40 -11.05 -3.55 2.07
N LEU A 41 -11.38 -2.47 2.78
CA LEU A 41 -11.19 -1.09 2.35
C LEU A 41 -10.14 -0.33 3.18
N HIS A 42 -9.74 -0.86 4.32
CA HIS A 42 -8.79 -0.23 5.23
C HIS A 42 -7.58 -1.14 5.40
N PHE A 43 -6.38 -0.57 5.25
CA PHE A 43 -5.18 -1.32 5.58
C PHE A 43 -4.86 -1.16 7.06
N ASN A 44 -4.24 -2.19 7.64
CA ASN A 44 -3.63 -2.09 8.95
C ASN A 44 -2.11 -2.24 8.83
N GLN A 45 -1.43 -1.10 8.80
CA GLN A 45 0.04 -0.99 8.71
C GLN A 45 0.62 -1.81 7.54
N PRO A 46 0.33 -1.43 6.29
CA PRO A 46 0.87 -2.13 5.13
C PRO A 46 2.39 -1.94 5.07
N THR A 47 3.16 -3.02 5.00
CA THR A 47 4.63 -2.96 5.06
C THR A 47 5.33 -3.13 3.71
N ASP A 48 4.65 -3.71 2.73
CA ASP A 48 5.26 -4.01 1.44
C ASP A 48 4.21 -4.04 0.31
N VAL A 49 4.67 -4.18 -0.93
CA VAL A 49 3.82 -4.37 -2.10
C VAL A 49 4.51 -5.31 -3.09
N ALA A 50 3.84 -6.41 -3.43
CA ALA A 50 4.31 -7.40 -4.39
C ALA A 50 3.37 -7.52 -5.58
N PHE A 51 3.90 -7.96 -6.71
CA PHE A 51 3.17 -8.13 -7.95
C PHE A 51 3.36 -9.55 -8.48
N ASP A 52 2.31 -10.14 -9.04
CA ASP A 52 2.46 -11.36 -9.83
C ASP A 52 2.66 -11.05 -11.33
N ARG A 53 2.82 -12.10 -12.14
CA ARG A 53 3.03 -11.98 -13.59
C ARG A 53 1.80 -11.50 -14.35
N GLU A 54 0.62 -11.57 -13.74
CA GLU A 54 -0.64 -11.11 -14.33
C GLU A 54 -0.95 -9.66 -13.95
N GLY A 55 -0.13 -9.05 -13.08
CA GLY A 55 -0.29 -7.68 -12.62
C GLY A 55 -1.20 -7.54 -11.40
N ASN A 56 -1.56 -8.65 -10.73
CA ASN A 56 -2.26 -8.55 -9.45
C ASN A 56 -1.31 -8.06 -8.37
N ILE A 57 -1.86 -7.29 -7.43
CA ILE A 57 -1.11 -6.62 -6.38
C ILE A 57 -1.43 -7.28 -5.05
N TYR A 58 -0.38 -7.57 -4.30
CA TYR A 58 -0.47 -8.17 -2.97
C TYR A 58 0.18 -7.23 -1.97
N VAL A 59 -0.60 -6.82 -0.98
CA VAL A 59 -0.16 -5.96 0.11
C VAL A 59 -0.32 -6.76 1.40
N PRO A 60 0.75 -7.09 2.13
CA PRO A 60 0.62 -7.62 3.48
C PRO A 60 0.07 -6.51 4.38
N ASP A 61 -1.16 -6.69 4.86
CA ASP A 61 -1.78 -5.87 5.89
C ASP A 61 -1.98 -6.72 7.14
N GLY A 62 -1.49 -6.25 8.29
CA GLY A 62 -1.38 -7.12 9.46
C GLY A 62 -0.36 -6.65 10.47
N GLY A 63 -0.09 -5.34 10.55
CA GLY A 63 0.80 -4.82 11.56
C GLY A 63 0.24 -5.10 12.95
N ALA A 64 0.77 -6.14 13.55
CA ALA A 64 0.82 -6.30 14.98
C ALA A 64 2.30 -6.35 15.37
N ILE A 65 2.99 -5.21 15.28
CA ILE A 65 4.12 -4.94 16.16
C ILE A 65 3.61 -4.04 17.28
N ARG A 66 3.09 -4.67 18.35
CA ARG A 66 2.88 -3.96 19.61
C ARG A 66 4.23 -3.93 20.32
N GLU A 67 4.93 -2.81 20.23
CA GLU A 67 5.89 -2.47 21.27
C GLU A 67 5.08 -1.93 22.47
N CYS A 68 5.19 -2.64 23.60
CA CYS A 68 4.63 -2.23 24.89
C CYS A 68 5.40 -1.05 25.47
#